data_AF-A0A2V5P5Y2-F1
#
_entry.id   AF-A0A2V5P5Y2-F1
#
_cell.length_a   1.000
_cell.length_b   1.000
_cell.length_c   1.000
_cell.angle_alpha   90.00
_cell.angle_beta   90.00
_cell.angle_gamma   90.00
#
_symmetry.space_group_name_H-M   'P 1'
#
loop_
_entity.id
_entity.type
_entity.pdbx_description
1 polymer ?
#
loop_
_entity_poly.entity_id
_entity_poly.type
_entity_poly.pdbx_seq_one_letter_code
_entity_poly.pdbx_strand_id
1 'polypeptide(L)'
;QRLVAIFGSEGLFCFGMNGQQLWRKDLGAMDSGPYDTRNEQWGFGSSPVLHEGTVIVQCDVLSEQYLAAFDAKDGRQLWHAPRKEVATWCTPLIAASPSRT
;
A
#
# COMPACT_ATOMS: atom_id res chain seq x y z
N GLN A 1 -6.30 -18.63 -1.77
CA GLN A 1 -6.47 -17.29 -2.39
C GLN A 1 -6.67 -16.26 -1.28
N ARG A 2 -6.24 -15.03 -1.49
CA ARG A 2 -6.30 -13.94 -0.50
C ARG A 2 -6.88 -12.70 -1.18
N LEU A 3 -7.68 -11.94 -0.43
CA LEU A 3 -8.15 -10.62 -0.83
C LEU A 3 -7.45 -9.58 0.06
N VAL A 4 -6.83 -8.59 -0.55
CA VAL A 4 -6.10 -7.53 0.15
C VAL A 4 -6.76 -6.19 -0.16
N ALA A 5 -6.99 -5.39 0.86
CA ALA A 5 -7.62 -4.08 0.73
C ALA A 5 -6.88 -3.06 1.60
N ILE A 6 -6.74 -1.84 1.09
CA ILE A 6 -6.24 -0.69 1.83
C ILE A 6 -7.40 0.27 2.09
N PHE A 7 -7.49 0.78 3.31
CA PHE A 7 -8.53 1.72 3.74
C PHE A 7 -7.92 3.00 4.32
N GLY A 8 -6.85 3.50 3.69
CA GLY A 8 -6.13 4.67 4.17
C GLY A 8 -5.60 4.49 5.59
N SER A 9 -5.89 5.46 6.45
CA SER A 9 -5.51 5.46 7.87
C SER A 9 -6.03 4.26 8.68
N GLU A 10 -7.08 3.58 8.22
CA GLU A 10 -7.53 2.32 8.87
C GLU A 10 -6.53 1.16 8.62
N GLY A 11 -5.68 1.31 7.61
CA GLY A 11 -4.56 0.42 7.32
C GLY A 11 -4.81 -0.55 6.16
N LEU A 12 -3.97 -1.58 6.12
CA LEU A 12 -3.95 -2.64 5.12
C LEU A 12 -4.49 -3.93 5.73
N PHE A 13 -5.44 -4.55 5.06
CA PHE A 13 -6.14 -5.73 5.53
C PHE A 13 -5.98 -6.87 4.54
N CYS A 14 -5.93 -8.09 5.08
CA CYS A 14 -5.94 -9.31 4.30
C CYS A 14 -7.02 -10.25 4.81
N PHE A 15 -7.79 -10.77 3.88
CA PHE A 15 -8.90 -11.67 4.12
C PHE A 15 -8.73 -12.97 3.34
N GLY A 16 -9.27 -14.05 3.90
CA GLY A 16 -9.62 -15.23 3.13
C GLY A 16 -10.84 -14.96 2.23
N MET A 17 -11.03 -15.79 1.20
CA MET A 17 -12.19 -15.65 0.30
C MET A 17 -13.53 -15.96 0.99
N ASN A 18 -13.50 -16.50 2.20
CA ASN A 18 -14.66 -16.69 3.07
C ASN A 18 -14.98 -15.44 3.93
N GLY A 19 -14.25 -14.33 3.74
CA GLY A 19 -14.41 -13.10 4.53
C GLY A 19 -13.69 -13.10 5.88
N GLN A 20 -12.98 -14.17 6.24
CA GLN A 20 -12.21 -14.20 7.49
C GLN A 20 -11.02 -13.24 7.40
N GLN A 21 -10.87 -12.32 8.35
CA GLN A 21 -9.67 -11.52 8.47
C GLN A 21 -8.49 -12.39 8.90
N LEU A 22 -7.42 -12.39 8.09
CA LEU A 22 -6.19 -13.15 8.36
C LEU A 22 -5.19 -12.28 9.12
N TRP A 23 -5.01 -11.03 8.69
CA TRP A 23 -4.16 -10.06 9.35
C TRP A 23 -4.57 -8.63 8.99
N ARG A 24 -4.12 -7.69 9.81
CA ARG A 24 -4.23 -6.24 9.61
C ARG A 24 -2.87 -5.60 9.88
N LYS A 25 -2.50 -4.64 9.07
CA LYS A 25 -1.31 -3.81 9.25
C LYS A 25 -1.71 -2.35 9.38
N ASP A 26 -1.32 -1.77 10.51
CA ASP A 26 -1.39 -0.33 10.72
C ASP A 26 -0.29 0.36 9.88
N LEU A 27 -0.69 1.35 9.09
CA LEU A 27 0.16 2.15 8.23
C LEU A 27 0.36 3.58 8.77
N GLY A 28 -0.22 3.88 9.94
CA GLY A 28 -0.27 5.20 10.54
C GLY A 28 -1.35 6.09 9.90
N ALA A 29 -1.38 7.35 10.35
CA ALA A 29 -2.22 8.37 9.75
C ALA A 29 -1.76 8.63 8.31
N MET A 30 -2.65 8.40 7.35
CA MET A 30 -2.38 8.62 5.94
C MET A 30 -3.06 9.91 5.48
N ASP A 31 -2.34 11.03 5.57
CA ASP A 31 -2.80 12.34 5.06
C ASP A 31 -2.74 12.35 3.53
N SER A 32 -3.87 12.08 2.90
CA SER A 32 -4.02 12.00 1.45
C SER A 32 -4.41 13.35 0.84
N GLY A 33 -4.03 14.46 1.44
CA GLY A 33 -4.29 15.77 0.85
C GLY A 33 -3.41 16.08 -0.38
N PRO A 34 -3.82 17.05 -1.21
CA PRO A 34 -2.96 17.68 -2.20
C PRO A 34 -1.76 18.38 -1.57
N TYR A 35 -0.66 18.44 -2.32
CA TYR A 35 0.48 19.24 -1.89
C TYR A 35 0.14 20.74 -1.78
N ASP A 36 -0.88 21.22 -2.51
CA ASP A 36 -1.30 22.63 -2.56
C ASP A 36 -2.53 22.96 -1.68
N THR A 37 -3.31 21.97 -1.22
CA THR A 37 -4.55 22.21 -0.45
C THR A 37 -4.69 21.23 0.73
N ARG A 38 -3.91 21.46 1.79
CA ARG A 38 -3.79 20.57 2.97
C ARG A 38 -5.07 20.37 3.79
N ASN A 39 -6.09 21.21 3.60
CA ASN A 39 -7.36 21.09 4.33
C ASN A 39 -8.36 20.16 3.62
N GLU A 40 -7.98 19.61 2.46
CA GLU A 40 -8.77 18.64 1.70
C GLU A 40 -8.12 17.26 1.82
N GLN A 41 -8.94 16.22 1.75
CA GLN A 41 -8.49 14.83 1.83
C GLN A 41 -9.14 14.02 0.71
N TRP A 42 -8.34 13.26 -0.03
CA TRP A 42 -8.87 12.34 -1.04
C TRP A 42 -9.06 10.92 -0.50
N GLY A 43 -9.92 10.17 -1.17
CA GLY A 43 -9.98 8.72 -0.95
C GLY A 43 -8.74 8.02 -1.51
N PHE A 44 -8.34 6.93 -0.88
CA PHE A 44 -7.28 6.06 -1.41
C PHE A 44 -7.83 5.26 -2.58
N GLY A 45 -7.55 5.72 -3.80
CA GLY A 45 -7.93 5.04 -5.04
C GLY A 45 -6.93 3.99 -5.52
N SER A 46 -5.75 3.89 -4.89
CA SER A 46 -4.73 2.91 -5.25
C SER A 46 -5.11 1.51 -4.75
N SER A 47 -4.85 0.50 -5.58
CA SER A 47 -4.99 -0.89 -5.19
C SER A 47 -3.65 -1.45 -4.70
N PRO A 48 -3.62 -2.28 -3.64
CA PRO A 48 -2.46 -3.11 -3.33
C PRO A 48 -2.26 -4.15 -4.43
N VAL A 49 -1.00 -4.49 -4.70
CA VAL A 49 -0.66 -5.57 -5.62
C VAL A 49 -0.30 -6.82 -4.82
N LEU A 50 -0.88 -7.96 -5.16
CA LEU A 50 -0.48 -9.26 -4.65
C LEU A 50 0.28 -10.02 -5.73
N HIS A 51 1.58 -10.26 -5.52
CA HIS A 51 2.45 -10.95 -6.47
C HIS A 51 3.39 -11.91 -5.72
N GLU A 52 3.40 -13.19 -6.11
CA GLU A 52 4.31 -14.22 -5.54
C GLU A 52 4.38 -14.25 -4.00
N GLY A 53 3.22 -14.10 -3.35
CA GLY A 53 3.16 -14.10 -1.87
C GLY A 53 3.63 -12.80 -1.22
N THR A 54 3.88 -11.76 -2.01
CA THR A 54 4.20 -10.41 -1.54
C THR A 54 3.04 -9.46 -1.83
N VAL A 55 2.66 -8.68 -0.83
CA VAL A 55 1.72 -7.56 -0.97
C VAL A 55 2.54 -6.29 -1.09
N ILE A 56 2.36 -5.55 -2.18
CA ILE A 56 3.03 -4.26 -2.42
C ILE A 56 1.98 -3.16 -2.37
N VAL A 57 2.27 -2.12 -1.60
CA VAL A 57 1.37 -0.97 -1.44
C VAL A 57 2.15 0.33 -1.55
N GLN A 58 1.56 1.28 -2.27
CA GLN A 58 2.03 2.65 -2.36
C GLN A 58 1.29 3.50 -1.33
N CYS A 59 2.05 4.06 -0.40
CA CYS A 59 1.56 4.96 0.63
C CYS A 59 1.97 6.38 0.25
N ASP A 60 1.16 7.00 -0.61
CA ASP A 60 1.37 8.38 -1.04
C ASP A 60 0.52 9.32 -0.20
N VAL A 61 1.21 10.06 0.66
CA VAL A 61 0.65 10.94 1.67
C VAL A 61 1.54 12.18 1.81
N LEU A 62 1.00 13.28 2.34
CA LEU A 62 1.75 14.54 2.49
C LEU A 62 2.88 14.47 3.53
N SER A 63 2.84 13.48 4.41
CA SER A 63 3.91 13.16 5.36
C SER A 63 5.07 12.45 4.65
N GLU A 64 5.41 11.25 5.09
CA GLU A 64 6.43 10.42 4.43
C GLU A 64 5.78 9.55 3.36
N GLN A 65 6.15 9.77 2.10
CA GLN A 65 5.72 8.95 0.98
C GLN A 65 6.62 7.73 0.85
N TYR A 66 6.03 6.56 0.63
CA TYR A 66 6.82 5.33 0.50
C TYR A 66 6.10 4.24 -0.28
N LEU A 67 6.89 3.29 -0.75
CA LEU A 67 6.43 1.98 -1.17
C LEU A 67 6.79 0.98 -0.07
N ALA A 68 5.89 0.08 0.28
CA ALA A 68 6.16 -0.99 1.24
C ALA A 68 5.75 -2.34 0.68
N ALA A 69 6.47 -3.38 1.10
CA ALA A 69 6.07 -4.76 0.87
C ALA A 69 5.85 -5.51 2.17
N PHE A 70 4.86 -6.39 2.14
CA PHE A 70 4.48 -7.25 3.23
C PHE A 70 4.38 -8.69 2.75
N ASP A 71 4.73 -9.63 3.62
CA ASP A 71 4.51 -11.05 3.40
C ASP A 71 2.99 -11.31 3.43
N ALA A 72 2.44 -11.88 2.34
CA ALA A 72 1.01 -12.11 2.23
C ALA A 72 0.50 -13.14 3.25
N LYS A 73 1.38 -13.96 3.83
CA LYS A 73 1.01 -14.98 4.81
C LYS A 73 0.61 -14.37 6.14
N ASP A 74 1.40 -13.43 6.64
CA ASP A 74 1.29 -12.93 8.02
C ASP A 74 1.31 -11.39 8.16
N GLY A 75 1.48 -10.65 7.06
CA GLY A 75 1.51 -9.19 7.06
C GLY A 75 2.82 -8.60 7.59
N ARG A 76 3.86 -9.43 7.79
CA ARG A 76 5.18 -8.96 8.21
C ARG A 76 5.80 -8.10 7.10
N GLN A 77 6.33 -6.94 7.48
CA GLN A 77 7.01 -6.06 6.54
C GLN A 77 8.30 -6.72 6.02
N LEU A 78 8.47 -6.75 4.70
CA LEU A 78 9.65 -7.27 4.01
C LEU A 78 10.64 -6.16 3.71
N TRP A 79 10.14 -5.03 3.20
CA TRP A 79 10.94 -3.84 2.94
C TRP A 79 10.09 -2.58 2.92
N HIS A 80 10.77 -1.44 2.98
CA HIS A 80 10.22 -0.10 2.89
C HIS A 80 11.17 0.77 2.07
N ALA A 81 10.63 1.45 1.07
CA ALA A 81 11.39 2.28 0.15
C ALA A 81 10.80 3.70 0.14
N PRO A 82 11.53 4.72 0.64
CA PRO A 82 11.07 6.11 0.59
C PRO A 82 10.87 6.58 -0.85
N ARG A 83 9.85 7.41 -1.07
CA ARG A 83 9.61 8.12 -2.34
C ARG A 83 9.85 9.62 -2.13
N LYS A 84 10.43 10.26 -3.15
CA LYS A 84 10.77 11.69 -3.14
C LYS A 84 10.07 12.43 -4.29
N GLU A 85 8.80 12.12 -4.51
CA GLU A 85 8.00 12.67 -5.60
C GLU A 85 6.76 13.39 -5.06
N VAL A 86 5.90 13.89 -5.94
CA VAL A 86 4.55 14.32 -5.55
C VAL A 86 3.68 13.07 -5.34
N ALA A 87 2.75 13.14 -4.38
CA ALA A 87 1.76 12.09 -4.15
C ALA A 87 0.88 11.90 -5.40
N THR A 88 0.76 10.66 -5.90
CA THR A 88 0.02 10.36 -7.14
C THR A 88 -1.03 9.25 -7.02
N TRP A 89 -1.25 8.65 -5.84
CA TRP A 89 -2.26 7.61 -5.54
C TRP A 89 -2.46 6.53 -6.62
N CYS A 90 -1.41 6.19 -7.36
CA CYS A 90 -1.45 5.22 -8.44
C CYS A 90 -1.32 3.79 -7.90
N THR A 91 -1.88 2.83 -8.63
CA THR A 91 -1.65 1.40 -8.36
C THR A 91 -0.26 1.01 -8.89
N PRO A 92 0.61 0.40 -8.07
CA PRO A 92 1.92 -0.07 -8.52
C PRO A 92 1.81 -1.09 -9.66
N LEU A 93 2.80 -1.13 -10.55
CA LEU A 93 2.93 -2.14 -11.61
C LEU A 93 4.14 -3.03 -11.35
N ILE A 94 3.97 -4.34 -11.45
CA ILE A 94 5.09 -5.28 -11.48
C ILE A 94 5.59 -5.37 -12.91
N ALA A 95 6.86 -4.99 -13.11
CA ALA A 95 7.53 -5.08 -14.40
C ALA A 95 8.73 -6.02 -14.26
N ALA A 96 8.75 -7.08 -15.06
CA ALA A 96 9.93 -7.92 -15.20
C ALA A 96 10.92 -7.23 -16.16
N SER A 97 12.20 -7.14 -15.78
CA SER A 97 13.26 -6.67 -16.67
C SER A 97 14.40 -7.68 -16.71
N PRO A 98 15.06 -7.89 -17.87
CA PRO A 98 16.16 -8.84 -17.99
C PRO A 98 17.38 -8.50 -17.12
N SER A 99 17.48 -7.26 -16.63
CA SER A 99 18.71 -6.68 -16.08
C SER A 99 18.74 -6.56 -14.56
N ARG A 100 17.70 -6.99 -13.82
CA ARG A 100 17.74 -7.07 -12.35
C ARG A 100 16.90 -8.24 -11.82
N THR A 101 17.59 -9.15 -11.13
CA THR A 101 17.03 -10.19 -10.24
C THR A 101 16.55 -9.60 -8.93
#